data_AF-A0A4Z0M631-F1
#
_entry.id   AF-A0A4Z0M631-F1
#
_cell.length_a   1.000
_cell.length_b   1.000
_cell.length_c   1.000
_cell.angle_alpha   90.00
_cell.angle_beta   90.00
_cell.angle_gamma   90.00
#
_symmetry.space_group_name_H-M   'P 1'
#
loop_
_entity.id
_entity.type
_entity.pdbx_description
1 polymer ?
#
loop_
_entity_poly.entity_id
_entity_poly.type
_entity_poly.pdbx_seq_one_letter_code
_entity_poly.pdbx_strand_id
1 'polypeptide(L)'
;MAAAARAHAARAGVPGGDGTVRHLGQHPRGRPGGTTARVRIGGHHLQVFLRALRHRHALPPATGHAAGAAVSGHQPRLAAAELTAGDSVGGPLEQAMGEFANAVVRANTLDPLTTEIVRLRCAQIHDCRICGSLRLRDAQEAGFDEAMQRKIARYETSDFPPAVIAALRLCDAIIMRPAWADDALKAELHQHFSAAQIAEICLDVMKWSQQKPLVALRTEEPPWAQTTLLSFDERGAPVFGGPA
;
A
#
# COMPACT_ATOMS: atom_id res chain seq x y z
N MET A 1 -37.60 -43.61 2.16
CA MET A 1 -38.87 -43.41 2.91
C MET A 1 -38.52 -43.57 4.39
N ALA A 2 -38.36 -42.45 5.10
CA ALA A 2 -39.29 -41.92 6.12
C ALA A 2 -39.11 -42.65 7.47
N ALA A 3 -38.99 -42.01 8.64
CA ALA A 3 -39.07 -40.62 9.04
C ALA A 3 -38.35 -40.43 10.39
N ALA A 4 -38.06 -39.18 10.70
CA ALA A 4 -37.35 -38.69 11.89
C ALA A 4 -38.20 -38.70 13.17
N ALA A 5 -37.53 -38.78 14.32
CA ALA A 5 -37.95 -38.11 15.57
C ALA A 5 -36.79 -38.09 16.59
N ARG A 6 -36.28 -36.90 16.91
CA ARG A 6 -35.61 -36.64 18.20
C ARG A 6 -36.09 -35.30 18.76
N ALA A 7 -36.16 -35.31 20.09
CA ALA A 7 -37.07 -34.56 20.92
C ALA A 7 -36.73 -33.07 21.07
N HIS A 8 -37.82 -32.34 21.32
CA HIS A 8 -37.93 -30.93 21.65
C HIS A 8 -37.38 -30.67 23.06
N ALA A 9 -36.42 -29.75 23.21
CA ALA A 9 -36.03 -29.18 24.49
C ALA A 9 -36.56 -27.74 24.60
N ALA A 10 -37.20 -27.48 25.74
CA ALA A 10 -38.03 -26.33 26.02
C ALA A 10 -37.27 -25.00 26.11
N ARG A 11 -37.95 -23.93 25.72
CA ARG A 11 -37.55 -22.53 25.88
C ARG A 11 -37.61 -22.13 27.35
N ALA A 12 -36.50 -21.65 27.91
CA ALA A 12 -36.48 -20.91 29.16
C ALA A 12 -36.72 -19.42 28.88
N GLY A 13 -37.75 -18.86 29.51
CA GLY A 13 -38.13 -17.45 29.42
C GLY A 13 -37.18 -16.52 30.19
N VAL A 14 -37.00 -15.32 29.65
CA VAL A 14 -36.29 -14.21 30.29
C VAL A 14 -37.30 -13.43 31.14
N PRO A 15 -37.04 -13.18 32.44
CA PRO A 15 -37.91 -12.34 33.25
C PRO A 15 -37.73 -10.85 32.92
N GLY A 16 -38.85 -10.13 32.87
CA GLY A 16 -38.95 -8.72 32.53
C GLY A 16 -38.25 -7.80 33.54
N GLY A 17 -37.45 -6.88 33.01
CA GLY A 17 -36.86 -5.76 33.73
C GLY A 17 -37.50 -4.45 33.29
N ASP A 18 -37.83 -3.65 34.30
CA ASP A 18 -38.62 -2.43 34.30
C ASP A 18 -38.10 -1.34 33.35
N GLY A 19 -39.04 -0.58 32.77
CA GLY A 19 -38.81 0.35 31.68
C GLY A 19 -38.08 1.62 32.10
N THR A 20 -36.96 1.91 31.44
CA THR A 20 -36.56 3.28 31.03
C THR A 20 -35.60 3.19 29.85
N VAL A 21 -36.14 3.24 28.63
CA VAL A 21 -35.32 3.42 27.41
C VAL A 21 -34.86 4.88 27.37
N ARG A 22 -33.57 5.12 27.64
CA ARG A 22 -32.95 6.41 27.33
C ARG A 22 -32.88 6.57 25.81
N HIS A 23 -33.78 7.39 25.26
CA HIS A 23 -33.70 7.86 23.88
C HIS A 23 -32.37 8.60 23.66
N LEU A 24 -31.48 8.02 22.86
CA LEU A 24 -30.35 8.74 22.27
C LEU A 24 -30.92 9.82 21.35
N GLY A 25 -30.59 11.06 21.66
CA GLY A 25 -31.18 12.26 21.10
C GLY A 25 -31.11 12.33 19.57
N GLN A 26 -32.24 12.74 19.00
CA GLN A 26 -32.35 13.19 17.63
C GLN A 26 -31.51 14.47 17.47
N HIS A 27 -30.49 14.43 16.62
CA HIS A 27 -29.76 15.63 16.23
C HIS A 27 -30.64 16.52 15.33
N PRO A 28 -30.88 17.79 15.68
CA PRO A 28 -31.62 18.70 14.82
C PRO A 28 -30.77 19.11 13.61
N ARG A 29 -31.35 18.97 12.41
CA ARG A 29 -30.85 19.58 11.17
C ARG A 29 -30.98 21.10 11.30
N GLY A 30 -29.85 21.80 11.37
CA GLY A 30 -29.78 23.25 11.27
C GLY A 30 -28.36 23.69 10.94
N ARG A 31 -28.12 24.08 9.68
CA ARG A 31 -26.91 24.82 9.29
C ARG A 31 -27.08 26.29 9.70
N PRO A 32 -26.21 26.88 10.53
CA PRO A 32 -26.16 28.33 10.67
C PRO A 32 -25.52 28.94 9.42
N GLY A 33 -26.14 29.99 8.90
CA GLY A 33 -25.60 30.81 7.82
C GLY A 33 -24.27 31.45 8.23
N GLY A 34 -23.22 31.13 7.48
CA GLY A 34 -21.90 31.75 7.58
C GLY A 34 -21.66 32.63 6.36
N THR A 35 -21.39 33.90 6.63
CA THR A 35 -21.12 35.00 5.71
C THR A 35 -20.08 34.64 4.64
N THR A 36 -20.40 34.92 3.38
CA THR A 36 -19.52 34.79 2.22
C THR A 36 -18.39 35.82 2.27
N ALA A 37 -17.25 35.44 2.83
CA ALA A 37 -16.00 36.16 2.58
C ALA A 37 -15.47 35.77 1.20
N ARG A 38 -15.81 36.56 0.18
CA ARG A 38 -15.14 36.49 -1.13
C ARG A 38 -13.71 37.01 -0.98
N VAL A 39 -12.75 36.09 -0.83
CA VAL A 39 -11.34 36.41 -0.97
C VAL A 39 -11.05 36.59 -2.47
N ARG A 40 -10.82 37.85 -2.86
CA ARG A 40 -10.41 38.25 -4.21
C ARG A 40 -8.87 38.28 -4.19
N ILE A 41 -8.22 37.22 -4.66
CA ILE A 41 -6.77 37.23 -4.89
C ILE A 41 -6.53 37.52 -6.36
N GLY A 42 -5.87 38.66 -6.59
CA GLY A 42 -5.50 39.17 -7.90
C GLY A 42 -4.60 38.20 -8.66
N GLY A 43 -4.74 38.25 -9.98
CA GLY A 43 -3.95 37.45 -10.90
C GLY A 43 -2.47 37.81 -10.90
N HIS A 44 -1.72 36.97 -11.61
CA HIS A 44 -0.35 37.12 -12.08
C HIS A 44 0.76 36.29 -11.43
N HIS A 45 0.55 35.01 -11.09
CA HIS A 45 1.67 34.02 -11.10
C HIS A 45 1.26 32.64 -11.66
N LEU A 46 0.26 32.62 -12.56
CA LEU A 46 -0.41 31.43 -13.12
C LEU A 46 0.38 30.65 -14.19
N GLN A 47 1.66 30.91 -14.45
CA GLN A 47 2.33 30.29 -15.61
C GLN A 47 3.68 29.58 -15.37
N VAL A 48 4.17 29.47 -14.12
CA VAL A 48 5.48 28.83 -13.87
C VAL A 48 5.36 27.42 -13.28
N PHE A 49 4.26 27.06 -12.61
CA PHE A 49 4.19 25.78 -11.88
C PHE A 49 3.49 24.62 -12.61
N LEU A 50 2.77 24.90 -13.72
CA LEU A 50 2.19 23.88 -14.60
C LEU A 50 3.22 23.14 -15.48
N ARG A 51 4.51 23.45 -15.32
CA ARG A 51 5.63 22.84 -16.07
C ARG A 51 6.51 21.91 -15.23
N ALA A 52 6.43 21.98 -13.89
CA ALA A 52 7.21 21.12 -13.01
C ALA A 52 6.60 19.72 -12.81
N LEU A 53 5.28 19.57 -13.04
CA LEU A 53 4.59 18.27 -13.02
C LEU A 53 4.37 17.67 -14.42
N ARG A 54 4.82 18.35 -15.48
CA ARG A 54 4.95 17.78 -16.84
C ARG A 54 6.36 17.32 -17.18
N HIS A 55 7.34 17.52 -16.30
CA HIS A 55 8.75 17.20 -16.58
C HIS A 55 9.47 16.36 -15.51
N ARG A 56 8.77 15.54 -14.73
CA ARG A 56 9.45 14.42 -14.03
C ARG A 56 8.84 13.03 -14.14
N HIS A 57 7.75 12.81 -14.87
CA HIS A 57 7.44 11.52 -15.51
C HIS A 57 6.49 11.70 -16.71
N ALA A 58 6.88 12.54 -17.68
CA ALA A 58 6.45 12.33 -19.05
C ALA A 58 7.58 11.60 -19.78
N LEU A 59 7.34 10.39 -20.25
CA LEU A 59 8.15 9.83 -21.34
C LEU A 59 8.17 10.87 -22.49
N PRO A 60 9.30 11.06 -23.19
CA PRO A 60 9.34 11.94 -24.34
C PRO A 60 8.31 11.50 -25.39
N PRO A 61 7.68 12.43 -26.14
CA PRO A 61 6.82 12.06 -27.26
C PRO A 61 7.68 11.34 -28.30
N ALA A 62 7.25 10.13 -28.69
CA ALA A 62 7.88 9.36 -29.75
C ALA A 62 7.88 10.18 -31.04
N THR A 63 9.05 10.70 -31.44
CA THR A 63 9.24 11.28 -32.76
C THR A 63 9.26 10.15 -33.77
N GLY A 64 8.17 10.05 -34.54
CA GLY A 64 8.05 9.41 -35.86
C GLY A 64 9.07 8.33 -36.17
N HIS A 65 8.91 7.16 -35.56
CA HIS A 65 9.31 5.89 -36.16
C HIS A 65 8.04 5.05 -36.25
N ALA A 66 7.86 4.40 -37.40
CA ALA A 66 6.69 3.60 -37.73
C ALA A 66 6.23 2.75 -36.55
N ALA A 67 4.91 2.71 -36.34
CA ALA A 67 4.23 1.98 -35.28
C ALA A 67 4.70 0.51 -35.19
N GLY A 68 5.70 0.26 -34.35
CA GLY A 68 5.86 -1.00 -33.67
C GLY A 68 5.08 -0.89 -32.38
N ALA A 69 3.82 -1.31 -32.40
CA ALA A 69 3.04 -1.46 -31.18
C ALA A 69 3.79 -2.43 -30.26
N ALA A 70 4.46 -1.92 -29.24
CA ALA A 70 4.75 -2.73 -28.06
C ALA A 70 3.39 -2.96 -27.40
N VAL A 71 2.72 -4.04 -27.84
CA VAL A 71 1.51 -4.53 -27.21
C VAL A 71 1.92 -4.95 -25.80
N SER A 72 1.67 -4.11 -24.80
CA SER A 72 1.53 -4.63 -23.44
C SER A 72 0.40 -5.64 -23.51
N GLY A 73 0.72 -6.93 -23.34
CA GLY A 73 -0.26 -8.01 -23.43
C GLY A 73 -1.31 -7.99 -22.33
N HIS A 74 -1.26 -7.04 -21.39
CA HIS A 74 -2.13 -6.99 -20.23
C HIS A 74 -3.15 -5.86 -20.37
N GLN A 75 -4.41 -6.25 -20.55
CA GLN A 75 -5.53 -5.31 -20.53
C GLN A 75 -5.89 -4.96 -19.07
N PRO A 76 -6.23 -3.68 -18.79
CA PRO A 76 -6.77 -3.30 -17.49
C PRO A 76 -8.04 -4.12 -17.21
N ARG A 77 -8.28 -4.48 -15.94
CA ARG A 77 -9.45 -5.29 -15.56
C ARG A 77 -10.76 -4.51 -15.68
N LEU A 78 -10.70 -3.19 -15.51
CA LEU A 78 -11.80 -2.26 -15.74
C LEU A 78 -11.32 -1.18 -16.72
N ALA A 79 -12.15 -0.82 -17.70
CA ALA A 79 -11.76 0.21 -18.65
C ALA A 79 -11.78 1.58 -17.96
N ALA A 80 -10.80 2.44 -18.26
CA ALA A 80 -10.74 3.78 -17.66
C ALA A 80 -12.01 4.61 -17.92
N ALA A 81 -12.70 4.37 -19.04
CA ALA A 81 -13.97 5.02 -19.37
C ALA A 81 -15.16 4.57 -18.48
N GLU A 82 -15.04 3.43 -17.80
CA GLU A 82 -16.06 2.89 -16.88
C GLU A 82 -15.86 3.39 -15.44
N LEU A 83 -14.71 4.03 -15.16
CA LEU A 83 -14.39 4.57 -13.85
C LEU A 83 -14.89 6.01 -13.74
N THR A 84 -15.58 6.30 -12.63
CA THR A 84 -15.89 7.70 -12.29
C THR A 84 -14.60 8.41 -11.90
N ALA A 85 -14.32 9.55 -12.51
CA ALA A 85 -13.18 10.39 -12.11
C ALA A 85 -13.34 10.80 -10.64
N GLY A 86 -12.43 10.34 -9.78
CA GLY A 86 -12.37 10.72 -8.37
C GLY A 86 -11.36 11.84 -8.12
N ASP A 87 -11.36 12.38 -6.90
CA ASP A 87 -10.45 13.45 -6.45
C ASP A 87 -8.99 12.99 -6.25
N SER A 88 -8.67 11.75 -6.62
CA SER A 88 -7.44 11.06 -6.26
C SER A 88 -6.25 11.33 -7.18
N VAL A 89 -6.42 12.04 -8.30
CA VAL A 89 -5.34 12.31 -9.27
C VAL A 89 -5.06 13.81 -9.32
N GLY A 90 -3.82 14.19 -9.04
CA GLY A 90 -3.35 15.58 -8.95
C GLY A 90 -3.93 16.37 -7.79
N GLY A 91 -4.69 15.72 -6.90
CA GLY A 91 -5.45 16.34 -5.83
C GLY A 91 -4.84 16.21 -4.43
N PRO A 92 -5.47 16.80 -3.39
CA PRO A 92 -4.99 16.76 -2.01
C PRO A 92 -4.83 15.34 -1.45
N LEU A 93 -5.65 14.38 -1.91
CA LEU A 93 -5.54 12.99 -1.46
C LEU A 93 -4.24 12.34 -1.95
N GLU A 94 -3.88 12.52 -3.23
CA GLU A 94 -2.62 12.02 -3.77
C GLU A 94 -1.42 12.63 -3.04
N GLN A 95 -1.48 13.93 -2.76
CA GLN A 95 -0.44 14.64 -2.01
C GLN A 95 -0.28 14.06 -0.60
N ALA A 96 -1.37 13.86 0.12
CA ALA A 96 -1.33 13.27 1.46
C ALA A 96 -0.78 11.84 1.46
N MET A 97 -1.15 11.02 0.47
CA MET A 97 -0.61 9.66 0.31
C MET A 97 0.90 9.68 0.00
N GLY A 98 1.34 10.61 -0.86
CA GLY A 98 2.75 10.84 -1.15
C GLY A 98 3.54 11.31 0.06
N GLU A 99 3.01 12.25 0.85
CA GLU A 99 3.64 12.74 2.07
C GLU A 99 3.76 11.64 3.13
N PHE A 100 2.72 10.83 3.30
CA PHE A 100 2.78 9.63 4.14
C PHE A 100 3.87 8.67 3.66
N ALA A 101 3.91 8.37 2.35
CA ALA A 101 4.91 7.46 1.79
C ALA A 101 6.33 7.97 1.99
N ASN A 102 6.55 9.26 1.73
CA ASN A 102 7.82 9.95 1.91
C ASN A 102 8.26 9.94 3.38
N ALA A 103 7.33 10.10 4.33
CA ALA A 103 7.64 10.03 5.75
C ALA A 103 8.07 8.62 6.19
N VAL A 104 7.39 7.59 5.69
CA VAL A 104 7.69 6.20 6.03
C VAL A 104 9.07 5.78 5.52
N VAL A 105 9.43 6.09 4.28
CA VAL A 105 10.75 5.68 3.72
C VAL A 105 11.94 6.40 4.32
N ARG A 106 11.72 7.48 5.08
CA ARG A 106 12.77 8.15 5.86
C ARG A 106 12.97 7.52 7.23
N ALA A 107 12.07 6.63 7.65
CA ALA A 107 12.39 5.72 8.75
C ALA A 107 13.53 4.81 8.28
N ASN A 108 14.56 4.70 9.11
CA ASN A 108 15.80 4.00 8.78
C ASN A 108 16.32 3.26 10.02
N THR A 109 15.41 2.61 10.74
CA THR A 109 15.73 1.82 11.94
C THR A 109 15.87 0.34 11.59
N LEU A 110 15.28 -0.12 10.49
CA LEU A 110 15.44 -1.47 9.97
C LEU A 110 16.61 -1.54 8.99
N ASP A 111 17.29 -2.68 8.93
CA ASP A 111 18.37 -2.86 7.96
C ASP A 111 17.82 -2.91 6.51
N PRO A 112 18.61 -2.48 5.51
CA PRO A 112 18.14 -2.44 4.12
C PRO A 112 17.74 -3.80 3.55
N LEU A 113 18.37 -4.89 4.00
CA LEU A 113 18.11 -6.23 3.48
C LEU A 113 16.73 -6.72 3.93
N THR A 114 16.42 -6.62 5.22
CA THR A 114 15.09 -6.98 5.77
C THR A 114 14.01 -6.08 5.16
N THR A 115 14.28 -4.78 5.02
CA THR A 115 13.35 -3.82 4.39
C THR A 115 12.96 -4.26 2.98
N GLU A 116 13.94 -4.59 2.14
CA GLU A 116 13.69 -5.02 0.76
C GLU A 116 12.96 -6.35 0.68
N ILE A 117 13.30 -7.30 1.54
CA ILE A 117 12.64 -8.62 1.60
C ILE A 117 11.16 -8.46 1.97
N VAL A 118 10.84 -7.63 2.98
CA VAL A 118 9.46 -7.33 3.38
C VAL A 118 8.70 -6.61 2.26
N ARG A 119 9.31 -5.61 1.62
CA ARG A 119 8.71 -4.90 0.47
C ARG A 119 8.39 -5.85 -0.67
N LEU A 120 9.33 -6.72 -1.04
CA LEU A 120 9.14 -7.67 -2.14
C LEU A 120 8.13 -8.76 -1.78
N ARG A 121 7.97 -9.11 -0.50
CA ARG A 121 6.83 -9.94 -0.06
C ARG A 121 5.50 -9.26 -0.33
N CYS A 122 5.38 -7.96 -0.02
CA CYS A 122 4.19 -7.18 -0.37
C CYS A 122 3.92 -7.23 -1.88
N ALA A 123 4.96 -6.99 -2.69
CA ALA A 123 4.85 -7.00 -4.15
C ALA A 123 4.38 -8.37 -4.70
N GLN A 124 4.91 -9.47 -4.15
CA GLN A 124 4.56 -10.83 -4.54
C GLN A 124 3.11 -11.18 -4.18
N ILE A 125 2.64 -10.85 -2.97
CA ILE A 125 1.25 -11.12 -2.56
C ILE A 125 0.26 -10.29 -3.36
N HIS A 126 0.57 -9.01 -3.59
CA HIS A 126 -0.32 -8.14 -4.36
C HIS A 126 -0.29 -8.46 -5.85
N ASP A 127 0.76 -9.12 -6.36
CA ASP A 127 1.03 -9.23 -7.80
C ASP A 127 1.17 -7.84 -8.45
N CYS A 128 1.93 -6.96 -7.77
CA CYS A 128 2.18 -5.59 -8.22
C CYS A 128 3.37 -5.54 -9.20
N ARG A 129 3.09 -5.26 -10.48
CA ARG A 129 4.11 -5.25 -11.55
C ARG A 129 5.16 -4.16 -11.38
N ILE A 130 4.74 -2.94 -11.02
CA ILE A 130 5.67 -1.83 -10.75
C ILE A 130 6.55 -2.18 -9.54
N CYS A 131 5.94 -2.64 -8.44
CA CYS A 131 6.68 -2.96 -7.21
C CYS A 131 7.69 -4.09 -7.43
N GLY A 132 7.27 -5.15 -8.12
CA GLY A 132 8.10 -6.34 -8.37
C GLY A 132 9.26 -6.09 -9.33
N SER A 133 9.20 -5.01 -10.12
CA SER A 133 10.24 -4.63 -11.09
C SER A 133 11.24 -3.59 -10.55
N LEU A 134 11.16 -3.26 -9.25
CA LEU A 134 12.12 -2.37 -8.59
C LEU A 134 13.02 -3.15 -7.62
N ARG A 135 14.24 -2.67 -7.40
CA ARG A 135 15.13 -3.12 -6.30
C ARG A 135 15.66 -1.94 -5.52
N LEU A 136 15.64 -2.02 -4.20
CA LEU A 136 16.26 -0.99 -3.38
C LEU A 136 17.78 -1.05 -3.53
N ARG A 137 18.39 0.09 -3.91
CA ARG A 137 19.84 0.25 -4.07
C ARG A 137 20.59 -0.19 -2.81
N ASP A 138 20.19 0.35 -1.66
CA ASP A 138 20.85 0.10 -0.38
C ASP A 138 20.78 -1.38 0.02
N ALA A 139 19.70 -2.07 -0.37
CA ALA A 139 19.58 -3.51 -0.14
C ALA A 139 20.53 -4.32 -1.02
N GLN A 140 20.71 -3.94 -2.29
CA GLN A 140 21.68 -4.58 -3.17
C GLN A 140 23.12 -4.34 -2.70
N GLU A 141 23.41 -3.12 -2.25
CA GLU A 141 24.70 -2.79 -1.63
C GLU A 141 24.93 -3.59 -0.34
N ALA A 142 23.86 -3.93 0.39
CA ALA A 142 23.86 -4.82 1.55
C ALA A 142 23.85 -6.33 1.19
N GLY A 143 23.95 -6.69 -0.10
CA GLY A 143 24.06 -8.08 -0.55
C GLY A 143 22.74 -8.77 -0.90
N PHE A 144 21.64 -8.02 -1.08
CA PHE A 144 20.42 -8.57 -1.66
C PHE A 144 20.65 -9.07 -3.09
N ASP A 145 20.14 -10.25 -3.41
CA ASP A 145 20.21 -10.83 -4.76
C ASP A 145 18.89 -11.47 -5.22
N GLU A 146 18.84 -11.85 -6.49
CA GLU A 146 17.66 -12.50 -7.07
C GLU A 146 17.40 -13.91 -6.53
N ALA A 147 18.40 -14.58 -5.94
CA ALA A 147 18.19 -15.87 -5.28
C ALA A 147 17.37 -15.69 -3.99
N MET A 148 17.65 -14.63 -3.23
CA MET A 148 16.82 -14.20 -2.11
C MET A 148 15.42 -13.83 -2.59
N GLN A 149 15.30 -13.02 -3.65
CA GLN A 149 13.98 -12.63 -4.19
C GLN A 149 13.07 -13.84 -4.47
N ARG A 150 13.61 -14.86 -5.15
CA ARG A 150 12.85 -16.05 -5.59
C ARG A 150 12.33 -16.90 -4.43
N LYS A 151 13.01 -16.89 -3.27
CA LYS A 151 12.61 -17.69 -2.11
C LYS A 151 11.67 -16.96 -1.14
N ILE A 152 11.47 -15.64 -1.27
CA ILE A 152 10.55 -14.85 -0.42
C ILE A 152 9.15 -15.46 -0.38
N ALA A 153 8.62 -15.96 -1.50
CA ALA A 153 7.28 -16.55 -1.53
C ALA A 153 7.12 -17.80 -0.65
N ARG A 154 8.24 -18.46 -0.31
CA ARG A 154 8.33 -19.71 0.46
C ARG A 154 9.23 -19.55 1.69
N TYR A 155 9.22 -18.36 2.29
CA TYR A 155 10.15 -18.00 3.35
C TYR A 155 10.13 -18.93 4.56
N GLU A 156 8.97 -19.53 4.89
CA GLU A 156 8.81 -20.48 6.00
C GLU A 156 9.72 -21.71 5.89
N THR A 157 10.09 -22.10 4.67
CA THR A 157 10.98 -23.24 4.38
C THR A 157 12.32 -22.79 3.78
N SER A 158 12.63 -21.51 3.88
CA SER A 158 13.88 -20.95 3.37
C SER A 158 14.99 -20.98 4.44
N ASP A 159 16.18 -20.61 4.02
CA ASP A 159 17.38 -20.36 4.82
C ASP A 159 17.47 -18.88 5.30
N PHE A 160 16.38 -18.11 5.26
CA PHE A 160 16.38 -16.78 5.84
C PHE A 160 16.61 -16.83 7.36
N PRO A 161 17.30 -15.83 7.95
CA PRO A 161 17.45 -15.73 9.39
C PRO A 161 16.09 -15.67 10.10
N PRO A 162 15.98 -16.18 11.35
CA PRO A 162 14.73 -16.14 12.12
C PRO A 162 14.10 -14.73 12.21
N ALA A 163 14.92 -13.68 12.35
CA ALA A 163 14.46 -12.29 12.35
C ALA A 163 13.70 -11.92 11.05
N VAL A 164 14.24 -12.31 9.89
CA VAL A 164 13.61 -12.03 8.59
C VAL A 164 12.31 -12.83 8.43
N ILE A 165 12.28 -14.08 8.90
CA ILE A 165 11.06 -14.90 8.91
C ILE A 165 9.97 -14.24 9.77
N ALA A 166 10.31 -13.76 10.97
CA ALA A 166 9.37 -13.05 11.84
C ALA A 166 8.82 -11.77 11.18
N ALA A 167 9.67 -10.99 10.51
CA ALA A 167 9.23 -9.80 9.76
C ALA A 167 8.31 -10.15 8.59
N LEU A 168 8.56 -11.26 7.89
CA LEU A 168 7.72 -11.76 6.80
C LEU A 168 6.36 -12.28 7.30
N ARG A 169 6.32 -12.93 8.47
CA ARG A 169 5.05 -13.31 9.13
C ARG A 169 4.22 -12.09 9.52
N LEU A 170 4.86 -11.02 10.02
CA LEU A 170 4.18 -9.76 10.29
C LEU A 170 3.64 -9.11 9.01
N CYS A 171 4.42 -9.09 7.93
CA CYS A 171 3.98 -8.65 6.62
C CYS A 171 2.73 -9.42 6.14
N ASP A 172 2.76 -10.75 6.24
CA ASP A 172 1.65 -11.63 5.90
C ASP A 172 0.41 -11.37 6.76
N ALA A 173 0.56 -11.20 8.06
CA ALA A 173 -0.53 -10.86 8.98
C ALA A 173 -1.18 -9.54 8.56
N ILE A 174 -0.40 -8.49 8.30
CA ILE A 174 -0.91 -7.17 7.90
C ILE A 174 -1.68 -7.23 6.57
N ILE A 175 -1.15 -7.97 5.59
CA ILE A 175 -1.71 -7.97 4.24
C ILE A 175 -2.91 -8.91 4.11
N MET A 176 -2.85 -10.10 4.72
CA MET A 176 -3.81 -11.19 4.49
C MET A 176 -4.81 -11.35 5.64
N ARG A 177 -4.34 -11.36 6.88
CA ARG A 177 -5.19 -11.62 8.05
C ARG A 177 -4.60 -11.00 9.32
N PRO A 178 -5.03 -9.77 9.70
CA PRO A 178 -4.46 -9.07 10.85
C PRO A 178 -4.56 -9.84 12.17
N ALA A 179 -5.54 -10.74 12.30
CA ALA A 179 -5.68 -11.62 13.47
C ALA A 179 -4.52 -12.62 13.65
N TRP A 180 -3.63 -12.79 12.68
CA TRP A 180 -2.39 -13.58 12.83
C TRP A 180 -1.28 -12.83 13.58
N ALA A 181 -1.43 -11.53 13.83
CA ALA A 181 -0.58 -10.79 14.75
C ALA A 181 -1.01 -11.06 16.21
N ASP A 182 -0.88 -12.31 16.62
CA ASP A 182 -1.22 -12.78 17.96
C ASP A 182 -0.05 -12.60 18.96
N ASP A 183 -0.25 -13.02 20.21
CA ASP A 183 0.75 -12.90 21.28
C ASP A 183 2.02 -13.70 20.98
N ALA A 184 1.93 -14.79 20.21
CA ALA A 184 3.09 -15.60 19.84
C ALA A 184 3.95 -14.86 18.81
N LEU A 185 3.35 -14.31 17.75
CA LEU A 185 4.09 -13.50 16.77
C LEU A 185 4.65 -12.22 17.43
N LYS A 186 3.88 -11.58 18.31
CA LYS A 186 4.37 -10.42 19.09
C LYS A 186 5.62 -10.78 19.91
N ALA A 187 5.59 -11.89 20.64
CA ALA A 187 6.72 -12.34 21.44
C ALA A 187 7.94 -12.66 20.56
N GLU A 188 7.75 -13.33 19.42
CA GLU A 188 8.80 -13.63 18.44
C GLU A 188 9.43 -12.34 17.88
N LEU A 189 8.62 -11.37 17.45
CA LEU A 189 9.11 -10.08 16.94
C LEU A 189 9.99 -9.35 17.96
N HIS A 190 9.60 -9.36 19.24
CA HIS A 190 10.37 -8.72 20.31
C HIS A 190 11.69 -9.43 20.65
N GLN A 191 11.93 -10.65 20.18
CA GLN A 191 13.24 -11.31 20.29
C GLN A 191 14.25 -10.75 19.28
N HIS A 192 13.77 -10.17 18.18
CA HIS A 192 14.60 -9.77 17.04
C HIS A 192 14.62 -8.26 16.79
N PHE A 193 13.54 -7.56 17.13
CA PHE A 193 13.32 -6.17 16.75
C PHE A 193 12.93 -5.31 17.95
N SER A 194 13.44 -4.07 17.93
CA SER A 194 12.95 -3.02 18.80
C SER A 194 11.51 -2.60 18.44
N ALA A 195 10.83 -1.93 19.37
CA ALA A 195 9.49 -1.39 19.10
C ALA A 195 9.46 -0.41 17.90
N ALA A 196 10.54 0.36 17.69
CA ALA A 196 10.67 1.28 16.57
C ALA A 196 10.76 0.52 15.23
N GLN A 197 11.55 -0.55 15.17
CA GLN A 197 11.67 -1.40 13.98
C GLN A 197 10.36 -2.13 13.65
N ILE A 198 9.64 -2.63 14.66
CA ILE A 198 8.33 -3.25 14.45
C ILE A 198 7.33 -2.22 13.87
N ALA A 199 7.33 -1.00 14.39
CA ALA A 199 6.50 0.07 13.86
C ALA A 199 6.88 0.45 12.42
N GLU A 200 8.17 0.50 12.12
CA GLU A 200 8.69 0.73 10.75
C GLU A 200 8.22 -0.35 9.77
N ILE A 201 8.33 -1.63 10.12
CA ILE A 201 7.81 -2.74 9.31
C ILE A 201 6.31 -2.55 9.04
N CYS A 202 5.51 -2.26 10.07
CA CYS A 202 4.07 -2.05 9.92
C CYS A 202 3.74 -0.92 8.95
N LEU A 203 4.40 0.23 9.11
CA LEU A 203 4.16 1.41 8.29
C LEU A 203 4.67 1.24 6.85
N ASP A 204 5.81 0.58 6.66
CA ASP A 204 6.35 0.29 5.33
C ASP A 204 5.44 -0.67 4.55
N VAL A 205 4.94 -1.73 5.19
CA VAL A 205 3.94 -2.63 4.58
C VAL A 205 2.68 -1.86 4.16
N MET A 206 2.19 -0.93 4.97
CA MET A 206 1.05 -0.08 4.61
C MET A 206 1.36 0.87 3.45
N LYS A 207 2.54 1.49 3.48
CA LYS A 207 3.03 2.35 2.40
C LYS A 207 3.13 1.59 1.08
N TRP A 208 3.61 0.36 1.06
CA TRP A 208 3.66 -0.45 -0.17
C TRP A 208 2.30 -1.05 -0.57
N SER A 209 1.38 -1.19 0.38
CA SER A 209 0.00 -1.65 0.13
C SER A 209 -0.88 -0.59 -0.55
N GLN A 210 -0.48 0.68 -0.58
CA GLN A 210 -1.27 1.75 -1.19
C GLN A 210 -1.51 1.57 -2.70
N GLN A 211 -0.73 0.70 -3.36
CA GLN A 211 -0.85 0.38 -4.80
C GLN A 211 -1.97 -0.62 -5.10
N LYS A 212 -2.62 -1.21 -4.08
CA LYS A 212 -3.72 -2.18 -4.22
C LYS A 212 -4.84 -1.72 -5.17
N PRO A 213 -5.30 -0.45 -5.17
CA PRO A 213 -6.29 0.00 -6.15
C PRO A 213 -5.79 -0.09 -7.59
N LEU A 214 -4.54 0.32 -7.87
CA LEU A 214 -3.96 0.23 -9.21
C LEU A 214 -3.85 -1.24 -9.65
N VAL A 215 -3.33 -2.08 -8.75
CA VAL A 215 -3.19 -3.53 -8.95
C VAL A 215 -4.54 -4.21 -9.19
N ALA A 216 -5.59 -3.85 -8.46
CA ALA A 216 -6.93 -4.38 -8.63
C ALA A 216 -7.48 -4.05 -10.03
N LEU A 217 -7.17 -2.86 -10.54
CA LEU A 217 -7.58 -2.39 -11.86
C LEU A 217 -6.63 -2.81 -12.99
N ARG A 218 -5.44 -3.35 -12.66
CA ARG A 218 -4.34 -3.65 -13.60
C ARG A 218 -3.87 -2.43 -14.40
N THR A 219 -3.87 -1.26 -13.77
CA THR A 219 -3.41 0.00 -14.38
C THR A 219 -1.95 0.33 -14.08
N GLU A 220 -1.31 -0.42 -13.20
CA GLU A 220 0.10 -0.33 -12.86
C GLU A 220 0.97 -1.04 -13.91
N GLU A 221 1.50 -0.31 -14.88
CA GLU A 221 2.49 -0.83 -15.83
C GLU A 221 3.87 -0.25 -15.50
N PRO A 222 4.91 -1.09 -15.32
CA PRO A 222 6.28 -0.61 -15.24
C PRO A 222 6.65 0.16 -16.51
N PRO A 223 7.14 1.40 -16.42
CA PRO A 223 7.60 2.15 -17.59
C PRO A 223 8.98 1.69 -18.10
N TRP A 224 9.53 0.60 -17.54
CA TRP A 224 10.83 0.03 -17.86
C TRP A 224 10.70 -1.45 -18.24
N ALA A 225 11.58 -1.92 -19.14
CA ALA A 225 11.57 -3.29 -19.65
C ALA A 225 12.23 -4.32 -18.72
N GLN A 226 13.06 -3.86 -17.78
CA GLN A 226 13.89 -4.70 -16.91
C GLN A 226 13.84 -4.20 -15.47
N THR A 227 14.28 -5.03 -14.53
CA THR A 227 14.38 -4.64 -13.12
C THR A 227 15.24 -3.39 -12.97
N THR A 228 14.73 -2.41 -12.23
CA THR A 228 15.30 -1.06 -12.13
C THR A 228 15.64 -0.71 -10.68
N LEU A 229 16.73 0.03 -10.49
CA LEU A 229 17.15 0.52 -9.19
C LEU A 229 16.18 1.58 -8.66
N LEU A 230 15.84 1.45 -7.39
CA LEU A 230 15.07 2.41 -6.60
C LEU A 230 15.93 2.90 -5.43
N SER A 231 15.91 4.20 -5.23
CA SER A 231 16.44 4.86 -4.04
C SER A 231 15.46 5.96 -3.63
N PHE A 232 15.69 6.62 -2.50
CA PHE A 232 14.90 7.77 -2.06
C PHE A 232 15.81 8.96 -1.78
N ASP A 233 15.37 10.17 -2.13
CA ASP A 233 16.10 11.38 -1.78
C ASP A 233 15.91 11.75 -0.29
N GLU A 234 16.56 12.83 0.16
CA GLU A 234 16.46 13.30 1.55
C GLU A 234 15.02 13.63 2.00
N ARG A 235 14.11 13.87 1.06
CA ARG A 235 12.69 14.12 1.34
C ARG A 235 11.87 12.84 1.30
N GLY A 236 12.46 11.70 0.97
CA GLY A 236 11.78 10.42 0.79
C GLY A 236 11.14 10.26 -0.59
N ALA A 237 11.39 11.17 -1.54
CA ALA A 237 10.85 11.04 -2.88
C ALA A 237 11.60 9.95 -3.66
N PRO A 238 10.91 9.10 -4.44
CA PRO A 238 11.56 8.01 -5.16
C PRO A 238 12.48 8.54 -6.27
N VAL A 239 13.66 7.94 -6.37
CA VAL A 239 14.66 8.18 -7.41
C VAL A 239 14.93 6.87 -8.12
N PHE A 240 14.61 6.83 -9.41
CA PHE A 240 14.80 5.66 -10.27
C PHE A 240 16.15 5.73 -10.98
N GLY A 241 16.94 4.66 -10.86
CA GLY A 241 18.27 4.54 -11.44
C GLY A 241 18.29 3.71 -12.73
N GLY A 242 19.46 3.18 -13.05
CA GLY A 242 19.65 2.21 -14.14
C GLY A 242 19.15 0.80 -13.79
N PRO A 243 19.50 -0.19 -14.63
CA PRO A 243 19.23 -1.60 -14.31
C PRO A 243 19.78 -1.99 -12.94
N ALA A 244 19.00 -2.82 -12.24
CA ALA A 244 19.35 -3.43 -10.96
C ALA A 244 20.15 -4.72 -11.14
#